data_AF-A0AA50HSR0-F1
#
_entry.id   AF-A0AA50HSR0-F1
#
_cell.length_a   1.000
_cell.length_b   1.000
_cell.length_c   1.000
_cell.angle_alpha   90.00
_cell.angle_beta   90.00
_cell.angle_gamma   90.00
#
_symmetry.space_group_name_H-M   'P 1'
#
loop_
_entity.id
_entity.type
_entity.pdbx_description
1 polymer ?
#
loop_
_entity_poly.entity_id
_entity_poly.type
_entity_poly.pdbx_seq_one_letter_code
_entity_poly.pdbx_strand_id
1 'polypeptide(L)'
;MVNGPYKLTRYVTSQRVIFSKNPYYWEKGPNGESLPYIPRVVWAIVESTDTSLLQFRSGSLDSLGVPPESFSLLKQEEERGNFVIYNGGPTYASSYLTFNLNQGKRQGKPLVDPIKSRWFNNLNFRQAIAYGIDRERMVNNIYRGLGEKQNSFIPVQSPFFNPDVKVYNYDPEKAQALLKAGALPTTINGNYWMIGVTVSALCLIPMLAIKCGKPWGPKFKKIWENLAFKWTLAPLVLACWWTN
;
A
#
# COMPACT_ATOMS: atom_id res chain seq x y z
N MET A 1 21.30 -20.36 13.01
CA MET A 1 20.44 -21.56 13.05
C MET A 1 19.07 -21.15 12.56
N VAL A 2 18.43 -21.92 11.66
CA VAL A 2 17.10 -21.60 11.10
C VAL A 2 16.26 -22.86 11.04
N ASN A 3 14.95 -22.72 11.29
CA ASN A 3 13.98 -23.82 11.19
C ASN A 3 13.23 -23.83 9.84
N GLY A 4 13.46 -22.81 9.00
CA GLY A 4 12.84 -22.70 7.68
C GLY A 4 13.57 -23.50 6.58
N PRO A 5 12.98 -23.57 5.37
CA PRO A 5 13.52 -24.33 4.24
C PRO A 5 14.83 -23.77 3.69
N TYR A 6 15.14 -22.51 3.98
CA TYR A 6 16.31 -21.80 3.48
C TYR A 6 17.10 -21.14 4.61
N LYS A 7 18.43 -21.12 4.47
CA LYS A 7 19.36 -20.42 5.34
C LYS A 7 20.01 -19.23 4.63
N LEU A 8 20.05 -18.09 5.29
CA LEU A 8 20.80 -16.93 4.80
C LEU A 8 22.29 -17.31 4.69
N THR A 9 22.83 -17.14 3.49
CA THR A 9 24.23 -17.50 3.18
C THR A 9 25.09 -16.26 2.97
N ARG A 10 24.56 -15.25 2.28
CA ARG A 10 25.27 -13.99 2.04
C ARG A 10 24.30 -12.84 1.88
N TYR A 11 24.66 -11.70 2.45
CA TYR A 11 24.02 -10.43 2.21
C TYR A 11 25.01 -9.51 1.49
N VAL A 12 24.62 -8.99 0.33
CA VAL A 12 25.37 -7.95 -0.37
C VAL A 12 24.53 -6.69 -0.30
N THR A 13 25.00 -5.73 0.48
CA THR A 13 24.28 -4.50 0.82
C THR A 13 23.70 -3.83 -0.43
N SER A 14 22.40 -3.54 -0.39
CA SER A 14 21.63 -2.88 -1.45
C SER A 14 21.66 -3.56 -2.83
N GLN A 15 22.10 -4.81 -2.92
CA GLN A 15 22.14 -5.55 -4.18
C GLN A 15 21.34 -6.84 -4.12
N ARG A 16 21.65 -7.73 -3.17
CA ARG A 16 21.01 -9.06 -3.11
C ARG A 16 21.17 -9.75 -1.77
N VAL A 17 20.19 -10.60 -1.48
CA VAL A 17 20.21 -11.55 -0.36
C VAL A 17 20.24 -12.96 -0.92
N ILE A 18 21.23 -13.76 -0.54
CA ILE A 18 21.43 -15.11 -1.06
C ILE A 18 21.11 -16.11 0.02
N PHE A 19 20.19 -17.01 -0.29
CA PHE A 19 19.77 -18.11 0.57
C PHE A 19 20.13 -19.45 -0.05
N SER A 20 20.63 -20.39 0.75
CA SER A 20 20.84 -21.78 0.33
C SER A 20 19.85 -22.70 1.03
N LYS A 21 19.54 -23.85 0.43
CA LYS A 21 18.66 -24.83 1.05
C LYS A 21 19.16 -25.25 2.44
N ASN A 22 18.22 -25.45 3.36
CA ASN A 22 18.50 -25.98 4.69
C ASN A 22 18.52 -27.52 4.63
N PRO A 23 19.68 -28.18 4.82
CA PRO A 23 19.76 -29.65 4.76
C PRO A 23 19.02 -30.34 5.91
N TYR A 24 18.68 -29.61 6.97
CA TYR A 24 17.96 -30.12 8.15
C TYR A 24 16.47 -29.72 8.13
N TYR A 25 15.92 -29.32 6.98
CA TYR A 25 14.50 -29.02 6.89
C TYR A 25 13.68 -30.31 7.02
N TRP A 26 12.63 -30.25 7.82
CA TRP A 26 11.90 -31.43 8.30
C TRP A 26 10.79 -31.89 7.35
N GLU A 27 10.33 -31.01 6.45
CA GLU A 27 9.23 -31.30 5.53
C GLU A 27 9.71 -32.11 4.32
N LYS A 28 8.90 -33.07 3.91
CA LYS A 28 9.12 -33.88 2.71
C LYS A 28 8.05 -33.56 1.68
N GLY A 29 8.45 -33.54 0.41
CA GLY A 29 7.51 -33.37 -0.69
C GLY A 29 6.69 -34.64 -0.95
N PRO A 30 5.71 -34.58 -1.87
CA PRO A 30 4.85 -35.72 -2.21
C PRO A 30 5.61 -37.00 -2.60
N ASN A 31 6.81 -36.83 -3.17
CA ASN A 31 7.66 -37.92 -3.64
C ASN A 31 8.58 -38.50 -2.53
N GLY A 32 8.44 -38.04 -1.28
CA GLY A 32 9.26 -38.47 -0.13
C GLY A 32 10.64 -37.80 -0.04
N GLU A 33 11.02 -36.98 -1.03
CA GLU A 33 12.25 -36.18 -1.03
C GLU A 33 12.18 -35.01 -0.04
N SER A 34 13.29 -34.67 0.60
CA SER A 34 13.38 -33.53 1.52
C SER A 34 13.24 -32.20 0.77
N LEU A 35 12.36 -31.33 1.25
CA LEU A 35 12.22 -29.96 0.74
C LEU A 35 13.35 -29.06 1.26
N PRO A 36 13.63 -27.91 0.60
CA PRO A 36 13.09 -27.46 -0.68
C PRO A 36 13.87 -28.01 -1.90
N TYR A 37 13.18 -28.19 -3.03
CA TYR A 37 13.79 -28.64 -4.30
C TYR A 37 14.78 -27.63 -4.88
N ILE A 38 14.46 -26.34 -4.81
CA ILE A 38 15.31 -25.28 -5.35
C ILE A 38 16.51 -25.10 -4.41
N PRO A 39 17.76 -25.30 -4.87
CA PRO A 39 18.93 -25.32 -4.01
C PRO A 39 19.34 -23.94 -3.47
N ARG A 40 19.00 -22.88 -4.21
CA ARG A 40 19.40 -21.50 -3.89
C ARG A 40 18.34 -20.52 -4.34
N VAL A 41 18.03 -19.57 -3.48
CA VAL A 41 17.15 -18.43 -3.78
C VAL A 41 17.98 -17.15 -3.69
N VAL A 42 17.91 -16.32 -4.73
CA VAL A 42 18.58 -15.03 -4.76
C VAL A 42 17.52 -13.94 -4.80
N TRP A 43 17.38 -13.21 -3.71
CA TRP A 43 16.50 -12.06 -3.63
C TRP A 43 17.24 -10.82 -4.13
N ALA A 44 16.95 -10.38 -5.35
CA ALA A 44 17.50 -9.14 -5.88
C ALA A 44 16.83 -7.93 -5.21
N ILE A 45 17.64 -6.99 -4.72
CA ILE A 45 17.16 -5.72 -4.17
C ILE A 45 17.18 -4.72 -5.31
N VAL A 46 16.02 -4.49 -5.91
CA VAL A 46 15.84 -3.57 -7.04
C VAL A 46 14.93 -2.44 -6.59
N GLU A 47 15.44 -1.21 -6.62
CA GLU A 47 14.72 -0.05 -6.06
C GLU A 47 13.59 0.48 -6.97
N SER A 48 13.59 0.10 -8.24
CA SER A 48 12.63 0.59 -9.22
C SER A 48 11.87 -0.54 -9.89
N THR A 49 10.55 -0.41 -9.95
CA THR A 49 9.67 -1.34 -10.67
C THR A 49 10.05 -1.46 -12.14
N ASP A 50 10.47 -0.36 -12.77
CA ASP A 50 10.84 -0.33 -14.19
C ASP A 50 12.15 -1.12 -14.43
N THR A 51 13.12 -0.96 -13.53
CA THR A 51 14.37 -1.73 -13.56
C THR A 51 14.11 -3.21 -13.31
N SER A 52 13.23 -3.56 -12.36
CA SER A 52 12.84 -4.96 -12.13
C SER A 52 12.18 -5.56 -13.36
N LEU A 53 11.31 -4.81 -14.05
CA LEU A 53 10.67 -5.27 -15.28
C LEU A 53 11.70 -5.51 -16.40
N LEU A 54 12.68 -4.62 -16.56
CA LEU A 54 13.76 -4.81 -17.53
C LEU A 54 14.62 -6.04 -17.20
N GLN A 55 14.97 -6.24 -15.94
CA GLN A 55 15.73 -7.42 -15.49
C GLN A 55 14.95 -8.72 -15.67
N PHE A 56 13.63 -8.69 -15.46
CA PHE A 56 12.77 -9.84 -15.74
C PHE A 56 12.76 -10.17 -17.24
N ARG A 57 12.55 -9.16 -18.10
CA ARG A 57 12.59 -9.34 -19.55
C ARG A 57 13.94 -9.82 -20.08
N SER A 58 15.05 -9.46 -19.44
CA SER A 58 16.39 -9.96 -19.78
C SER A 58 16.69 -11.35 -19.22
N GLY A 59 15.74 -11.99 -18.52
CA GLY A 59 15.93 -13.32 -17.91
C GLY A 59 16.80 -13.31 -16.66
N SER A 60 17.04 -12.15 -16.06
CA SER A 60 17.81 -12.03 -14.80
C SER A 60 16.97 -12.23 -13.55
N LEU A 61 15.64 -12.19 -13.66
CA LEU A 61 14.69 -12.51 -12.60
C LEU A 61 13.74 -13.62 -13.07
N ASP A 62 13.53 -14.62 -12.23
CA ASP A 62 12.60 -15.73 -12.52
C ASP A 62 11.14 -15.39 -12.16
N SER A 63 10.92 -14.36 -11.34
CA SER A 63 9.61 -13.94 -10.86
C SER A 63 9.54 -12.42 -10.70
N LEU A 64 8.38 -11.85 -11.01
CA LEU A 64 8.11 -10.42 -10.93
C LEU A 64 6.67 -10.19 -10.48
N GLY A 65 6.49 -9.30 -9.50
CA GLY A 65 5.17 -8.74 -9.20
C GLY A 65 4.77 -7.76 -10.31
N VAL A 66 3.63 -8.01 -10.97
CA VAL A 66 3.17 -7.22 -12.11
C VAL A 66 2.54 -5.91 -11.64
N PRO A 67 3.11 -4.73 -11.97
CA PRO A 67 2.46 -3.45 -11.71
C PRO A 67 1.22 -3.29 -12.59
N PRO A 68 0.13 -2.66 -12.10
CA PRO A 68 -1.06 -2.45 -12.90
C PRO A 68 -0.78 -1.74 -14.22
N GLU A 69 0.17 -0.79 -14.24
CA GLU A 69 0.51 -0.01 -15.44
C GLU A 69 1.12 -0.85 -16.56
N SER A 70 1.79 -1.94 -16.22
CA SER A 70 2.50 -2.81 -17.17
C SER A 70 1.69 -4.06 -17.54
N PHE A 71 0.58 -4.32 -16.86
CA PHE A 71 -0.19 -5.57 -17.00
C PHE A 71 -0.63 -5.82 -18.45
N SER A 72 -1.29 -4.85 -19.10
CA SER A 72 -1.79 -5.03 -20.47
C SER A 72 -0.67 -5.36 -21.47
N LEU A 73 0.48 -4.72 -21.32
CA LEU A 73 1.65 -4.97 -22.16
C LEU A 73 2.25 -6.36 -21.87
N LEU A 74 2.44 -6.70 -20.60
CA LEU A 74 2.97 -8.00 -20.21
C LEU A 74 2.05 -9.14 -20.62
N LYS A 75 0.74 -8.94 -20.61
CA LYS A 75 -0.25 -9.93 -21.03
C LYS A 75 -0.16 -10.22 -22.53
N GLN A 76 0.08 -9.20 -23.36
CA GLN A 76 0.37 -9.40 -24.78
C GLN A 76 1.73 -10.09 -25.00
N GLU A 77 2.69 -9.84 -24.11
CA GLU A 77 4.01 -10.47 -24.17
C GLU A 77 4.01 -11.92 -23.70
N GLU A 78 2.99 -12.37 -22.96
CA GLU A 78 2.90 -13.74 -22.43
C GLU A 78 2.91 -14.81 -23.53
N GLU A 79 2.32 -14.55 -24.69
CA GLU A 79 2.28 -15.50 -25.81
C GLU A 79 3.66 -15.76 -26.43
N ARG A 80 4.54 -14.74 -26.38
CA ARG A 80 5.89 -14.78 -26.97
C ARG A 80 7.00 -14.89 -25.92
N GLY A 81 6.68 -14.55 -24.68
CA GLY A 81 7.56 -14.54 -23.53
C GLY A 81 7.52 -15.91 -22.87
N ASN A 82 8.67 -16.42 -22.45
CA ASN A 82 8.75 -17.68 -21.71
C ASN A 82 8.33 -17.47 -20.24
N PHE A 83 7.14 -16.93 -20.00
CA PHE A 83 6.57 -16.68 -18.68
C PHE A 83 5.05 -16.76 -18.71
N VAL A 84 4.45 -16.99 -17.54
CA VAL A 84 3.00 -17.02 -17.36
C VAL A 84 2.62 -16.02 -16.27
N ILE A 85 1.57 -15.25 -16.51
CA ILE A 85 0.98 -14.31 -15.56
C ILE A 85 -0.16 -14.99 -14.83
N TYR A 86 0.08 -15.27 -13.55
CA TYR A 86 -0.94 -15.81 -12.65
C TYR A 86 -1.75 -14.67 -12.02
N ASN A 87 -3.05 -14.65 -12.28
CA ASN A 87 -3.98 -13.82 -11.53
C ASN A 87 -4.54 -14.61 -10.33
N GLY A 88 -4.02 -14.33 -9.14
CA GLY A 88 -4.45 -14.95 -7.89
C GLY A 88 -5.77 -14.40 -7.33
N GLY A 89 -6.44 -13.50 -8.05
CA GLY A 89 -7.59 -12.75 -7.55
C GLY A 89 -7.19 -11.61 -6.62
N PRO A 90 -8.16 -10.98 -5.95
CA PRO A 90 -7.84 -9.93 -4.99
C PRO A 90 -6.92 -10.48 -3.88
N THR A 91 -6.05 -9.61 -3.37
CA THR A 91 -5.17 -9.93 -2.24
C THR A 91 -5.88 -9.70 -0.90
N TYR A 92 -5.36 -10.30 0.17
CA TYR A 92 -5.77 -10.00 1.55
C TYR A 92 -5.34 -8.59 2.00
N ALA A 93 -4.39 -7.97 1.28
CA ALA A 93 -3.97 -6.61 1.57
C ALA A 93 -5.06 -5.60 1.16
N SER A 94 -5.40 -4.70 2.08
CA SER A 94 -6.33 -3.60 1.82
C SER A 94 -5.60 -2.26 1.99
N SER A 95 -5.85 -1.33 1.09
CA SER A 95 -5.43 0.07 1.24
C SER A 95 -6.54 0.83 1.94
N TYR A 96 -6.22 1.49 3.05
CA TYR A 96 -7.21 2.22 3.85
C TYR A 96 -6.63 3.53 4.37
N LEU A 97 -7.52 4.49 4.59
CA LEU A 97 -7.21 5.77 5.22
C LEU A 97 -7.59 5.68 6.70
N THR A 98 -6.65 6.02 7.58
CA THR A 98 -6.92 6.15 9.02
C THR A 98 -6.76 7.59 9.47
N PHE A 99 -7.51 7.92 10.52
CA PHE A 99 -7.37 9.17 11.24
C PHE A 99 -6.85 8.88 12.63
N ASN A 100 -5.87 9.66 13.09
CA ASN A 100 -5.38 9.53 14.45
C ASN A 100 -6.41 10.15 15.42
N LEU A 101 -7.14 9.29 16.13
CA LEU A 101 -8.18 9.71 17.08
C LEU A 101 -7.62 10.01 18.48
N ASN A 102 -6.30 9.95 18.66
CA ASN A 102 -5.70 10.14 19.97
C ASN A 102 -5.88 11.59 20.48
N GLN A 103 -6.47 11.72 21.67
CA GLN A 103 -6.70 12.99 22.37
C GLN A 103 -5.69 13.21 23.53
N GLY A 104 -4.78 12.26 23.74
CA GLY A 104 -3.79 12.28 24.78
C GLY A 104 -2.69 13.32 24.58
N LYS A 105 -1.98 13.60 25.67
CA LYS A 105 -0.82 14.48 25.71
C LYS A 105 0.42 13.70 26.16
N ARG A 106 1.58 14.02 25.60
CA ARG A 106 2.88 13.55 26.08
C ARG A 106 3.70 14.76 26.50
N GLN A 107 4.15 14.77 27.75
CA GLN A 107 4.89 15.90 28.32
C GLN A 107 4.16 17.25 28.17
N GLY A 108 2.83 17.25 28.42
CA GLY A 108 1.98 18.44 28.29
C GLY A 108 1.65 18.86 26.85
N LYS A 109 2.31 18.30 25.83
CA LYS A 109 2.04 18.60 24.42
C LYS A 109 1.02 17.62 23.84
N PRO A 110 0.02 18.09 23.09
CA PRO A 110 -0.94 17.20 22.44
C PRO A 110 -0.23 16.36 21.36
N LEU A 111 -0.55 15.06 21.31
CA LEU A 111 0.03 14.13 20.34
C LEU A 111 -0.46 14.40 18.91
N VAL A 112 -1.63 15.01 18.78
CA VAL A 112 -2.23 15.44 17.52
C VAL A 112 -2.55 16.92 17.66
N ASP A 113 -2.29 17.70 16.62
CA ASP A 113 -2.71 19.11 16.56
C ASP A 113 -4.18 19.24 17.02
N PRO A 114 -4.49 20.12 17.99
CA PRO A 114 -5.84 20.25 18.55
C PRO A 114 -6.94 20.47 17.50
N ILE A 115 -6.63 21.23 16.44
CA ILE A 115 -7.57 21.50 15.35
C ILE A 115 -7.85 20.22 14.57
N LYS A 116 -6.80 19.47 14.21
CA LYS A 116 -6.93 18.19 13.50
C LYS A 116 -7.61 17.13 14.36
N SER A 117 -7.26 17.06 15.65
CA SER A 117 -7.87 16.14 16.60
C SER A 117 -9.38 16.37 16.69
N ARG A 118 -9.83 17.64 16.74
CA ARG A 118 -11.25 17.99 16.69
C ARG A 118 -11.94 17.48 15.42
N TRP A 119 -11.31 17.60 14.26
CA TRP A 119 -11.87 17.12 13.00
C TRP A 119 -11.92 15.59 12.94
N PHE A 120 -10.81 14.93 13.24
CA PHE A 120 -10.66 13.48 13.16
C PHE A 120 -11.61 12.75 14.10
N ASN A 121 -11.84 13.30 15.30
CA ASN A 121 -12.78 12.75 16.27
C ASN A 121 -14.25 12.96 15.89
N ASN A 122 -14.57 13.90 14.99
CA ASN A 122 -15.93 14.12 14.51
C ASN A 122 -16.37 13.01 13.53
N LEU A 123 -17.49 12.34 13.81
CA LEU A 123 -18.04 11.30 12.94
C LEU A 123 -18.42 11.84 11.56
N ASN A 124 -19.04 13.03 11.50
CA ASN A 124 -19.46 13.64 10.25
C ASN A 124 -18.26 13.95 9.34
N PHE A 125 -17.12 14.30 9.94
CA PHE A 125 -15.87 14.48 9.18
C PHE A 125 -15.45 13.19 8.49
N ARG A 126 -15.34 12.09 9.25
CA ARG A 126 -14.89 10.80 8.70
C ARG A 126 -15.84 10.28 7.64
N GLN A 127 -17.15 10.43 7.85
CA GLN A 127 -18.16 10.05 6.86
C GLN A 127 -18.08 10.93 5.60
N ALA A 128 -17.89 12.23 5.74
CA ALA A 128 -17.74 13.13 4.61
C ALA A 128 -16.55 12.76 3.73
N ILE A 129 -15.40 12.41 4.34
CA ILE A 129 -14.24 11.93 3.58
C ILE A 129 -14.56 10.61 2.87
N ALA A 130 -15.28 9.70 3.50
CA ALA A 130 -15.68 8.44 2.87
C ALA A 130 -16.57 8.65 1.64
N TYR A 131 -17.54 9.58 1.70
CA TYR A 131 -18.39 9.96 0.56
C TYR A 131 -17.63 10.78 -0.51
N GLY A 132 -16.57 11.49 -0.13
CA GLY A 132 -15.78 12.33 -1.04
C GLY A 132 -14.78 11.56 -1.92
N ILE A 133 -14.55 10.26 -1.67
CA ILE A 133 -13.58 9.46 -2.42
C ILE A 133 -14.28 8.65 -3.51
N ASP A 134 -13.93 8.93 -4.77
CA ASP A 134 -14.38 8.16 -5.92
C ASP A 134 -13.55 6.88 -6.10
N ARG A 135 -13.98 5.82 -5.39
CA ARG A 135 -13.29 4.53 -5.38
C ARG A 135 -13.38 3.81 -6.74
N GLU A 136 -14.43 4.02 -7.51
CA GLU A 136 -14.58 3.40 -8.85
C GLU A 136 -13.57 4.00 -9.83
N ARG A 137 -13.48 5.33 -9.85
CA ARG A 137 -12.53 6.02 -10.71
C ARG A 137 -11.09 5.76 -10.30
N MET A 138 -10.82 5.55 -9.01
CA MET A 138 -9.53 5.05 -8.54
C MET A 138 -9.18 3.67 -9.09
N VAL A 139 -10.12 2.71 -9.02
CA VAL A 139 -9.90 1.36 -9.57
C VAL A 139 -9.61 1.41 -11.06
N ASN A 140 -10.36 2.20 -11.82
CA ASN A 140 -10.19 2.30 -13.27
C ASN A 140 -8.90 3.02 -13.67
N ASN A 141 -8.61 4.17 -13.04
CA ASN A 141 -7.50 5.02 -13.49
C ASN A 141 -6.14 4.58 -12.91
N ILE A 142 -6.11 4.12 -11.66
CA ILE A 142 -4.87 3.78 -10.96
C ILE A 142 -4.56 2.30 -11.17
N TYR A 143 -5.55 1.45 -10.89
CA TYR A 143 -5.38 0.00 -10.91
C TYR A 143 -5.72 -0.61 -12.27
N ARG A 144 -6.12 0.20 -13.27
CA ARG A 144 -6.47 -0.26 -14.62
C ARG A 144 -7.51 -1.38 -14.64
N GLY A 145 -8.46 -1.34 -13.70
CA GLY A 145 -9.49 -2.36 -13.54
C GLY A 145 -9.04 -3.66 -12.85
N LEU A 146 -7.78 -3.76 -12.41
CA LEU A 146 -7.26 -4.92 -11.67
C LEU A 146 -7.48 -4.82 -10.15
N GLY A 147 -8.04 -3.71 -9.69
CA GLY A 147 -8.32 -3.48 -8.27
C GLY A 147 -9.75 -3.88 -7.93
N GLU A 148 -9.93 -4.41 -6.72
CA GLU A 148 -11.26 -4.71 -6.19
C GLU A 148 -11.69 -3.66 -5.16
N LYS A 149 -12.97 -3.28 -5.22
CA LYS A 149 -13.54 -2.31 -4.27
C LYS A 149 -13.73 -2.99 -2.91
N GLN A 150 -13.09 -2.43 -1.89
CA GLN A 150 -13.27 -2.86 -0.51
C GLN A 150 -14.21 -1.93 0.25
N ASN A 151 -15.22 -2.49 0.93
CA ASN A 151 -16.16 -1.76 1.79
C ASN A 151 -15.91 -1.98 3.30
N SER A 152 -15.14 -3.00 3.65
CA SER A 152 -14.82 -3.38 5.03
C SER A 152 -13.31 -3.40 5.26
N PHE A 153 -12.89 -3.38 6.52
CA PHE A 153 -11.50 -3.67 6.87
C PHE A 153 -11.16 -5.16 6.65
N ILE A 154 -12.19 -6.02 6.72
CA ILE A 154 -12.05 -7.45 6.46
C ILE A 154 -12.04 -7.66 4.94
N PRO A 155 -11.03 -8.35 4.40
CA PRO A 155 -10.94 -8.54 2.96
C PRO A 155 -11.93 -9.59 2.46
N VAL A 156 -12.35 -9.47 1.19
CA VAL A 156 -13.37 -10.32 0.56
C VAL A 156 -13.07 -11.81 0.59
N GLN A 157 -11.80 -12.22 0.64
CA GLN A 157 -11.44 -13.65 0.69
C GLN A 157 -11.51 -14.23 2.12
N SER A 158 -11.68 -13.38 3.12
CA SER A 158 -11.80 -13.82 4.51
C SER A 158 -13.14 -14.53 4.73
N PRO A 159 -13.17 -15.66 5.44
CA PRO A 159 -14.42 -16.32 5.84
C PRO A 159 -15.29 -15.45 6.76
N PHE A 160 -14.72 -14.39 7.34
CA PHE A 160 -15.42 -13.43 8.20
C PHE A 160 -15.90 -12.18 7.44
N PHE A 161 -15.80 -12.17 6.11
CA PHE A 161 -16.28 -11.06 5.31
C PHE A 161 -17.81 -10.95 5.40
N ASN A 162 -18.28 -9.75 5.71
CA ASN A 162 -19.71 -9.43 5.71
C ASN A 162 -20.00 -8.45 4.55
N PRO A 163 -20.78 -8.86 3.53
CA PRO A 163 -21.14 -7.99 2.41
C PRO A 163 -22.15 -6.88 2.79
N ASP A 164 -22.92 -7.07 3.87
CA ASP A 164 -24.05 -6.20 4.25
C ASP A 164 -23.63 -5.01 5.12
N VAL A 165 -22.34 -4.64 5.08
CA VAL A 165 -21.83 -3.47 5.80
C VAL A 165 -22.31 -2.18 5.15
N LYS A 166 -22.49 -1.13 5.96
CA LYS A 166 -22.83 0.20 5.46
C LYS A 166 -21.76 0.70 4.50
N VAL A 167 -22.16 0.93 3.25
CA VAL A 167 -21.29 1.42 2.18
C VAL A 167 -21.39 2.95 2.05
N TYR A 168 -20.25 3.59 1.84
CA TYR A 168 -20.14 5.02 1.54
C TYR A 168 -19.78 5.17 0.05
N ASN A 169 -20.79 5.28 -0.81
CA ASN A 169 -20.60 5.50 -2.24
C ASN A 169 -20.14 6.94 -2.51
N TYR A 170 -19.58 7.21 -3.69
CA TYR A 170 -19.14 8.55 -4.02
C TYR A 170 -20.35 9.50 -4.13
N ASP A 171 -20.39 10.50 -3.26
CA ASP A 171 -21.45 11.51 -3.19
C ASP A 171 -20.85 12.82 -2.65
N PRO A 172 -20.35 13.71 -3.52
CA PRO A 172 -19.71 14.95 -3.11
C PRO A 172 -20.69 15.93 -2.45
N GLU A 173 -21.98 15.89 -2.79
CA GLU A 173 -22.99 16.78 -2.20
C GLU A 173 -23.26 16.39 -0.75
N LYS A 174 -23.44 15.09 -0.49
CA LYS A 174 -23.60 14.55 0.87
C LYS A 174 -22.34 14.73 1.71
N ALA A 175 -21.15 14.61 1.11
CA ALA A 175 -19.91 14.95 1.78
C ALA A 175 -19.91 16.41 2.28
N GLN A 176 -20.27 17.37 1.42
CA GLN A 176 -20.37 18.78 1.81
C GLN A 176 -21.43 19.03 2.89
N ALA A 177 -22.59 18.38 2.78
CA ALA A 177 -23.65 18.48 3.78
C ALA A 177 -23.19 18.00 5.17
N LEU A 178 -22.48 16.86 5.23
CA LEU A 178 -21.93 16.32 6.47
C LEU A 178 -20.88 17.24 7.11
N LEU A 179 -20.06 17.91 6.29
CA LEU A 179 -19.05 18.85 6.79
C LEU A 179 -19.67 20.08 7.42
N LYS A 180 -20.73 20.62 6.80
CA LYS A 180 -21.54 21.72 7.37
C LYS A 180 -22.19 21.27 8.68
N ALA A 181 -22.80 20.08 8.71
CA ALA A 181 -23.41 19.53 9.92
C ALA A 181 -22.41 19.30 11.06
N GLY A 182 -21.14 19.05 10.75
CA GLY A 182 -20.06 18.92 11.74
C GLY A 182 -19.53 20.25 12.29
N ALA A 183 -20.04 21.40 11.84
CA ALA A 183 -19.48 22.73 12.09
C ALA A 183 -17.97 22.80 11.73
N LEU A 184 -17.61 22.14 10.63
CA LEU A 184 -16.25 22.08 10.12
C LEU A 184 -16.10 23.06 8.96
N PRO A 185 -14.95 23.73 8.82
CA PRO A 185 -14.74 24.65 7.72
C PRO A 185 -14.87 23.92 6.39
N THR A 186 -15.82 24.33 5.56
CA THR A 186 -15.96 23.87 4.17
C THR A 186 -14.89 24.46 3.25
N THR A 187 -14.19 25.48 3.73
CA THR A 187 -13.15 26.25 3.04
C THR A 187 -12.04 26.61 4.02
N ILE A 188 -10.79 26.32 3.69
CA ILE A 188 -9.60 26.83 4.41
C ILE A 188 -8.81 27.65 3.38
N ASN A 189 -8.76 28.97 3.54
CA ASN A 189 -8.04 29.91 2.65
C ASN A 189 -8.46 29.90 1.17
N GLY A 190 -9.76 30.00 0.86
CA GLY A 190 -10.25 30.20 -0.51
C GLY A 190 -10.05 29.03 -1.48
N ASN A 191 -9.41 27.94 -1.02
CA ASN A 191 -9.30 26.68 -1.74
C ASN A 191 -10.03 25.58 -0.96
N TYR A 192 -10.75 24.73 -1.68
CA TYR A 192 -11.43 23.58 -1.11
C TYR A 192 -10.40 22.58 -0.59
N TRP A 193 -10.31 22.51 0.74
CA TRP A 193 -9.58 21.53 1.55
C TRP A 193 -8.05 21.50 1.35
N MET A 194 -7.29 21.51 2.45
CA MET A 194 -5.90 21.07 2.53
C MET A 194 -5.79 20.15 3.73
N ILE A 195 -6.25 18.90 3.58
CA ILE A 195 -5.93 17.85 4.54
C ILE A 195 -4.54 17.35 4.17
N GLY A 196 -3.54 17.74 4.95
CA GLY A 196 -2.31 16.97 5.05
C GLY A 196 -2.67 15.62 5.66
N VAL A 197 -3.04 14.68 4.81
CA VAL A 197 -3.19 13.27 5.18
C VAL A 197 -1.79 12.76 5.43
N THR A 198 -1.43 12.65 6.70
CA THR A 198 -0.33 11.77 7.06
C THR A 198 -0.81 10.36 6.79
N VAL A 199 -0.43 9.78 5.65
CA VAL A 199 -0.54 8.34 5.44
C VAL A 199 0.46 7.73 6.40
N SER A 200 0.03 7.46 7.63
CA SER A 200 0.75 6.55 8.51
C SER A 200 0.57 5.16 7.93
N ALA A 201 1.46 4.78 7.01
CA ALA A 201 1.74 3.39 6.77
C ALA A 201 2.10 2.81 8.14
N LEU A 202 1.27 1.91 8.65
CA LEU A 202 1.62 1.12 9.81
C LEU A 202 2.82 0.29 9.38
N CYS A 203 4.01 0.80 9.69
CA CYS A 203 5.24 0.06 9.58
C CYS A 203 5.13 -1.04 10.62
N LEU A 204 4.58 -2.20 10.21
CA LEU A 204 4.83 -3.47 10.88
C LEU A 204 6.33 -3.54 11.01
N ILE A 205 6.85 -3.30 12.22
CA ILE A 205 8.27 -3.34 12.55
C ILE A 205 8.86 -4.59 11.89
N PRO A 206 9.70 -4.47 10.86
CA PRO A 206 10.71 -5.48 10.65
C PRO A 206 11.88 -5.01 11.52
N MET A 207 12.37 -5.91 12.36
CA MET A 207 13.59 -5.73 13.13
C MET A 207 14.83 -5.76 12.19
N LEU A 208 14.80 -5.00 11.10
CA LEU A 208 15.88 -4.73 10.14
C LEU A 208 15.49 -3.49 9.33
N ALA A 209 16.20 -2.40 9.58
CA ALA A 209 16.04 -1.13 8.89
C ALA A 209 16.30 -1.28 7.38
N ILE A 210 15.22 -1.39 6.61
CA ILE A 210 15.24 -1.17 5.16
C ILE A 210 14.67 0.24 4.95
N LYS A 211 15.56 1.17 4.59
CA LYS A 211 15.22 2.51 4.10
C LYS A 211 14.32 2.33 2.87
N CYS A 212 12.99 2.38 3.04
CA CYS A 212 12.05 2.50 1.93
C CYS A 212 12.20 3.90 1.32
N GLY A 213 13.19 4.04 0.45
CA GLY A 213 13.63 5.30 -0.16
C GLY A 213 12.86 5.71 -1.41
N LYS A 214 11.55 5.46 -1.51
CA LYS A 214 10.72 6.12 -2.54
C LYS A 214 9.46 6.71 -1.94
N PRO A 215 9.28 8.06 -2.00
CA PRO A 215 8.04 8.68 -1.59
C PRO A 215 6.96 8.23 -2.56
N TRP A 216 5.90 7.62 -2.05
CA TRP A 216 4.65 7.45 -2.78
C TRP A 216 4.05 8.79 -3.22
N GLY A 217 4.59 9.91 -2.71
CA GLY A 217 4.19 11.29 -2.96
C GLY A 217 3.90 11.68 -4.41
N PRO A 218 4.76 11.43 -5.42
CA PRO A 218 4.55 11.95 -6.77
C PRO A 218 3.46 11.19 -7.56
N LYS A 219 3.41 9.85 -7.43
CA LYS A 219 2.35 9.04 -8.08
C LYS A 219 1.00 9.28 -7.40
N PHE A 220 0.94 9.36 -6.07
CA PHE A 220 -0.28 9.77 -5.35
C PHE A 220 -0.70 11.20 -5.72
N LYS A 221 0.25 12.14 -5.79
CA LYS A 221 -0.02 13.53 -6.19
C LYS A 221 -0.67 13.61 -7.57
N LYS A 222 -0.17 12.88 -8.57
CA LYS A 222 -0.74 12.86 -9.93
C LYS A 222 -2.12 12.21 -10.00
N ILE A 223 -2.40 11.25 -9.11
CA ILE A 223 -3.71 10.62 -8.94
C ILE A 223 -4.73 11.61 -8.38
N TRP A 224 -4.32 12.43 -7.41
CA TRP A 224 -5.16 13.47 -6.79
C TRP A 224 -5.33 14.72 -7.67
N GLU A 225 -4.37 15.06 -8.53
CA GLU A 225 -4.46 16.19 -9.47
C GLU A 225 -5.45 15.93 -10.63
N ASN A 226 -5.60 14.68 -11.07
CA ASN A 226 -6.46 14.31 -12.22
C ASN A 226 -7.90 13.93 -11.84
N LEU A 227 -8.16 13.69 -10.56
CA LEU A 227 -9.47 13.36 -10.02
C LEU A 227 -10.07 14.60 -9.36
N ALA A 228 -10.49 15.55 -10.21
CA ALA A 228 -11.35 16.69 -9.87
C ALA A 228 -11.04 17.35 -8.52
N PHE A 229 -10.01 18.18 -8.43
CA PHE A 229 -9.87 19.40 -7.62
C PHE A 229 -8.38 19.80 -7.67
N LYS A 230 -8.05 21.09 -7.86
CA LYS A 230 -6.66 21.56 -7.83
C LYS A 230 -6.15 21.53 -6.39
N TRP A 231 -5.32 20.55 -6.06
CA TRP A 231 -4.64 20.43 -4.76
C TRP A 231 -3.13 20.54 -4.95
N THR A 232 -2.51 21.63 -4.49
CA THR A 232 -1.05 21.74 -4.41
C THR A 232 -0.55 21.18 -3.07
N LEU A 233 0.07 20.00 -3.10
CA LEU A 233 0.85 19.48 -1.97
C LEU A 233 2.17 20.25 -1.85
N ALA A 234 2.44 20.83 -0.68
CA ALA A 234 3.78 21.30 -0.32
C ALA A 234 4.73 20.10 -0.22
N PRO A 235 5.99 20.21 -0.70
CA PRO A 235 6.97 19.14 -0.58
C PRO A 235 7.33 18.91 0.89
N LEU A 236 6.99 17.73 1.41
CA LEU A 236 7.41 17.27 2.73
C LEU A 236 8.78 16.61 2.60
N VAL A 237 9.79 17.26 3.17
CA VAL A 237 11.09 16.64 3.46
C VAL A 237 10.87 15.57 4.53
N LEU A 238 11.28 14.34 4.24
CA LEU A 238 11.29 13.23 5.18
C LEU A 238 12.42 13.47 6.21
N ALA A 239 12.18 14.29 7.22
CA ALA A 239 13.08 14.41 8.35
C ALA A 239 12.74 13.31 9.36
N CYS A 240 13.59 12.30 9.43
CA CYS A 240 13.56 11.26 10.45
C CYS A 240 13.98 11.91 11.78
N TRP A 241 13.01 12.37 12.58
CA TRP A 241 13.29 12.81 13.95
C TRP A 241 13.05 11.64 14.91
N TRP A 242 14.12 10.88 15.15
CA TRP A 242 14.33 10.17 16.40
C TRP A 242 15.62 10.72 17.00
N THR A 243 15.48 11.64 17.95
CA THR A 243 16.53 11.92 18.92
C THR A 243 15.90 12.00 20.31
N ASN A 244 16.49 11.16 21.17
CA ASN A 244 16.31 10.93 22.61
C ASN A 244 15.13 10.04 23.01
#